data_AF-A0A453MLT2-F1
#
_entry.id   AF-A0A453MLT2-F1
#
_cell.length_a   1.000
_cell.length_b   1.000
_cell.length_c   1.000
_cell.angle_alpha   90.00
_cell.angle_beta   90.00
_cell.angle_gamma   90.00
#
_symmetry.space_group_name_H-M   'P 1'
#
loop_
_entity.id
_entity.type
_entity.pdbx_description
1 polymer ?
#
loop_
_entity_poly.entity_id
_entity_poly.type
_entity_poly.pdbx_seq_one_letter_code
_entity_poly.pdbx_strand_id
1 'polypeptide(L)' 'MPSCCITHLPSLDRFEALRVLDFEGCVDLKDCDMKGMDKLFQLKYLSFRGTGISKLPAGIVMLGNLETLEFMNTDVEELP' A
#
# COMPACT_ATOMS: atom_id res chain seq x y z
N MET A 1 -0.19 13.34 -18.02
CA MET A 1 0.63 12.23 -17.48
C MET A 1 -0.31 11.05 -17.29
N PRO A 2 0.06 9.81 -17.65
CA PRO A 2 -0.89 8.71 -17.67
C PRO A 2 -1.41 8.51 -16.25
N SER A 3 -2.68 8.83 -16.04
CA SER A 3 -3.43 8.51 -14.84
C SER A 3 -3.39 7.00 -14.68
N CYS A 4 -2.66 6.51 -13.69
CA CYS A 4 -2.64 5.09 -13.37
C CYS A 4 -3.99 4.77 -12.74
N CYS A 5 -4.98 4.50 -13.59
CA CYS A 5 -6.35 4.17 -13.19
C CYS A 5 -6.37 2.74 -12.64
N ILE A 6 -5.87 2.53 -11.42
CA ILE A 6 -6.13 1.30 -10.68
C ILE A 6 -7.57 1.42 -10.16
N THR A 7 -8.57 1.28 -11.03
CA THR A 7 -9.98 1.33 -10.62
C THR A 7 -10.41 0.09 -9.85
N HIS A 8 -9.59 -0.98 -9.88
CA HIS A 8 -9.73 -2.19 -9.08
C HIS A 8 -8.37 -2.85 -8.90
N LEU A 9 -7.73 -2.67 -7.74
CA LEU A 9 -6.56 -3.46 -7.38
C LEU A 9 -7.00 -4.93 -7.26
N PRO A 10 -6.36 -5.89 -7.96
CA PRO A 10 -6.68 -7.30 -7.77
C PRO A 10 -6.37 -7.69 -6.32
N SER A 11 -7.09 -8.69 -5.80
CA SER A 11 -6.84 -9.16 -4.42
C SER A 11 -5.36 -9.53 -4.25
N LEU A 12 -4.75 -9.01 -3.19
CA LEU A 12 -3.34 -9.25 -2.90
C LEU A 12 -3.08 -10.63 -2.26
N ASP A 13 -4.15 -11.37 -1.93
CA ASP A 13 -4.11 -12.66 -1.23
C ASP A 13 -3.20 -13.72 -1.88
N ARG A 14 -2.92 -13.60 -3.19
CA ARG A 14 -2.14 -14.58 -3.95
C ARG A 14 -0.66 -14.24 -4.07
N PHE A 15 -0.22 -13.09 -3.58
CA PHE A 15 1.16 -12.61 -3.75
C PHE A 15 1.99 -12.79 -2.49
N GLU A 16 1.89 -13.94 -1.82
CA GLU A 16 2.59 -14.25 -0.57
C GLU A 16 4.13 -14.10 -0.65
N ALA A 17 4.72 -14.23 -1.84
CA ALA A 17 6.15 -14.09 -2.07
C ALA A 17 6.61 -12.65 -2.38
N LEU A 18 5.68 -11.68 -2.45
CA LEU A 18 5.98 -10.30 -2.82
C LEU A 18 6.91 -9.66 -1.80
N ARG A 19 7.95 -8.97 -2.29
CA ARG A 19 8.94 -8.25 -1.47
C ARG A 19 8.82 -6.74 -1.54
N VAL A 20 8.37 -6.25 -2.69
CA VAL A 20 8.28 -4.83 -3.02
C VAL A 20 6.88 -4.59 -3.56
N LEU A 21 6.16 -3.65 -2.95
CA LEU A 21 4.89 -3.15 -3.44
C LEU A 21 4.98 -1.63 -3.49
N ASP A 22 4.84 -1.08 -4.68
CA ASP A 22 5.05 0.34 -4.94
C ASP A 22 3.81 0.93 -5.61
N PHE A 23 3.18 1.88 -4.92
CA PHE A 23 2.04 2.64 -5.40
C PHE A 23 2.40 4.09 -5.74
N GLU A 24 3.68 4.44 -5.85
CA GLU A 24 4.11 5.83 -6.05
C GLU A 24 3.32 6.50 -7.20
N GLY A 25 2.70 7.66 -6.90
CA GLY A 25 1.93 8.44 -7.85
C GLY A 25 0.55 7.88 -8.23
N CYS A 26 0.08 6.81 -7.58
CA CYS A 26 -1.28 6.29 -7.77
C CYS A 26 -2.30 7.15 -7.01
N VAL A 27 -2.61 8.33 -7.54
CA VAL A 27 -3.48 9.33 -6.89
C VAL A 27 -4.92 8.85 -6.63
N ASP A 28 -5.41 7.91 -7.43
CA ASP A 28 -6.75 7.35 -7.29
C ASP A 28 -6.83 6.19 -6.28
N LEU A 29 -5.69 5.79 -5.68
CA LEU A 29 -5.63 4.71 -4.69
C LEU A 29 -6.39 5.11 -3.42
N LYS A 30 -7.35 4.28 -3.01
CA LYS A 30 -8.15 4.50 -1.81
C LYS A 30 -7.82 3.47 -0.75
N ASP A 31 -8.13 3.81 0.50
CA ASP A 31 -7.95 2.93 1.67
C ASP A 31 -8.63 1.54 1.47
N CYS A 32 -9.75 1.49 0.74
CA CYS A 32 -10.49 0.25 0.45
C CYS A 32 -9.81 -0.70 -0.54
N ASP A 33 -8.81 -0.23 -1.30
CA ASP A 33 -8.15 -1.02 -2.34
C ASP A 33 -7.08 -1.98 -1.78
N MET A 34 -6.80 -1.90 -0.49
CA MET A 34 -5.71 -2.63 0.19
C MET A 34 -6.15 -3.97 0.79
N LYS A 35 -7.18 -4.60 0.22
CA LYS A 35 -7.68 -5.90 0.68
C LYS A 35 -6.61 -6.99 0.44
N GLY A 36 -6.39 -7.82 1.45
CA GLY A 36 -5.42 -8.92 1.40
C GLY A 36 -3.98 -8.49 1.66
N MET A 37 -3.73 -7.22 2.00
CA MET A 37 -2.39 -6.74 2.32
C MET A 37 -1.83 -7.44 3.57
N ASP A 38 -2.68 -7.86 4.51
CA ASP A 38 -2.31 -8.68 5.68
C ASP A 38 -1.71 -10.04 5.31
N LYS A 39 -1.86 -10.50 4.05
CA LYS A 39 -1.28 -11.74 3.53
C LYS A 39 0.13 -11.55 2.96
N LEU A 40 0.62 -10.33 2.84
CA LEU A 40 1.95 -10.03 2.29
C LEU A 40 3.04 -10.16 3.36
N PHE A 41 3.06 -11.26 4.12
CA PHE A 41 3.99 -11.44 5.25
C PHE A 41 5.48 -11.45 4.85
N GLN A 42 5.81 -11.57 3.57
CA GLN A 42 7.17 -11.50 3.04
C GLN A 42 7.58 -10.09 2.57
N LEU A 43 6.67 -9.11 2.61
CA LEU A 43 6.91 -7.77 2.11
C LEU A 43 8.00 -7.07 2.93
N LYS A 44 8.93 -6.41 2.24
CA LYS A 44 10.05 -5.64 2.82
C LYS A 44 9.93 -4.15 2.53
N TYR A 45 9.36 -3.79 1.39
CA TYR A 45 9.21 -2.41 0.96
C TYR A 45 7.76 -2.14 0.55
N LEU A 46 7.19 -1.06 1.10
CA LEU A 46 5.87 -0.55 0.77
C LEU A 46 5.92 0.96 0.57
N SER A 47 5.52 1.45 -0.60
CA SER A 47 5.41 2.88 -0.88
C SER A 47 3.99 3.29 -1.25
N PHE A 48 3.51 4.33 -0.60
CA PHE A 48 2.31 5.10 -0.89
C PHE A 48 2.65 6.53 -1.32
N ARG A 49 3.91 6.79 -1.69
CA ARG A 49 4.39 8.15 -1.95
C ARG A 49 3.56 8.85 -3.03
N GLY A 50 3.07 10.05 -2.76
CA GLY A 50 2.27 10.81 -3.72
C GLY A 50 0.93 10.16 -4.11
N THR A 51 0.38 9.30 -3.26
CA THR A 51 -0.98 8.78 -3.39
C THR A 51 -1.98 9.66 -2.61
N GLY A 52 -3.27 9.48 -2.86
CA GLY A 52 -4.34 10.22 -2.18
C GLY A 52 -4.84 9.58 -0.88
N ILE A 53 -4.08 8.67 -0.28
CA ILE A 53 -4.51 8.00 0.96
C ILE A 53 -4.46 8.97 2.14
N SER A 54 -5.44 8.85 3.03
CA SER A 54 -5.52 9.65 4.25
C SER A 54 -5.26 8.83 5.51
N LYS A 55 -5.30 7.50 5.39
CA LYS A 55 -5.05 6.57 6.49
C LYS A 55 -4.25 5.39 5.98
N LEU A 56 -3.32 4.91 6.82
CA LEU A 56 -2.68 3.63 6.57
C LEU A 56 -3.69 2.50 6.89
N PRO A 57 -3.73 1.44 6.08
CA PRO A 57 -4.58 0.29 6.37
C PRO A 57 -4.11 -0.40 7.65
N ALA A 58 -5.03 -0.71 8.56
CA ALA A 58 -4.70 -1.36 9.83
C ALA A 58 -3.95 -2.69 9.65
N GLY A 59 -4.16 -3.40 8.53
CA GLY A 59 -3.44 -4.63 8.20
C GLY A 59 -1.94 -4.48 8.01
N ILE A 60 -1.41 -3.25 7.90
CA ILE A 60 0.03 -2.98 7.81
C ILE A 60 0.79 -3.49 9.04
N VAL A 61 0.15 -3.55 10.20
CA VAL A 61 0.73 -4.09 11.44
C VAL A 61 1.05 -5.59 11.36
N MET A 62 0.43 -6.30 10.41
CA MET A 62 0.68 -7.71 10.15
C MET A 62 1.92 -7.94 9.27
N LEU A 63 2.47 -6.89 8.66
CA LEU A 63 3.64 -6.95 7.80
C LEU A 63 4.94 -6.98 8.63
N GLY A 64 5.14 -8.06 9.40
CA GLY A 64 6.26 -8.16 10.35
C GLY A 64 7.67 -8.15 9.73
N ASN A 65 7.78 -8.34 8.42
CA ASN A 65 9.05 -8.28 7.69
C ASN A 65 9.28 -6.93 6.97
N LEU A 66 8.39 -5.95 7.17
CA LEU A 66 8.49 -4.65 6.51
C LEU A 66 9.70 -3.88 7.04
N GLU A 67 10.62 -3.55 6.15
CA GLU A 67 11.84 -2.81 6.44
C GLU A 67 11.71 -1.32 6.09
N THR A 68 10.85 -1.00 5.12
CA THR A 68 10.64 0.37 4.66
C THR A 68 9.18 0.62 4.34
N LEU A 69 8.65 1.70 4.94
CA LEU A 69 7.33 2.24 4.67
C LEU A 69 7.47 3.71 4.26
N GLU A 70 7.06 4.04 3.04
CA GLU A 70 7.03 5.40 2.54
C GLU A 70 5.58 5.87 2.33
N PHE A 71 5.26 7.05 2.84
CA PHE A 71 3.96 7.70 2.65
C PHE A 71 4.11 9.22 2.53
N MET A 72 5.27 9.68 2.09
CA MET A 72 5.51 11.11 1.84
C MET A 72 4.56 11.63 0.77
N ASN A 73 4.13 12.89 0.89
CA ASN A 73 3.12 13.50 0.00
C ASN A 73 1.79 12.72 -0.02
N THR A 74 1.34 12.28 1.15
CA THR A 74 -0.02 11.77 1.41
C THR A 74 -0.69 12.60 2.51
N ASP A 75 -1.97 12.35 2.79
CA ASP A 75 -2.73 13.02 3.87
C ASP A 75 -2.71 12.22 5.19
N VAL A 76 -1.78 11.26 5.33
CA VAL A 76 -1.65 10.43 6.54
C VAL A 76 -1.05 11.24 7.69
N GLU A 77 -1.81 11.37 8.77
CA GLU A 77 -1.39 12.08 9.98
C GLU A 77 -1.00 11.15 11.14
N GLU A 78 -1.45 9.90 11.11
CA GLU A 78 -1.29 8.95 12.22
C GLU A 78 -0.77 7.59 11.74
N LEU A 79 0.06 6.97 12.57
CA LEU A 79 0.48 5.59 12.39
C LEU A 79 -0.53 4.64 13.08
N PRO A 80 -0.83 3.49 12.45
CA PRO A 80 -1.69 2.46 13.03
C PRO A 80 -1.03 1.63 14.13
#